data_AF-A0A815Y5K3-F1
#
_entry.id   AF-A0A815Y5K3-F1
#
_cell.length_a   1.000
_cell.length_b   1.000
_cell.length_c   1.000
_cell.angle_alpha   90.00
_cell.angle_beta   90.00
_cell.angle_gamma   90.00
#
_symmetry.space_group_name_H-M   'P 1'
#
loop_
_entity.id
_entity.type
_entity.pdbx_description
1 polymer ?
#
loop_
_entity_poly.entity_id
_entity_poly.type
_entity_poly.pdbx_seq_one_letter_code
_entity_poly.pdbx_strand_id
1 'polypeptide(L)'
;MTKKSLSLVFVEVTAENLESVEIVDGSTRKLAVKSIVQNFFRETFMIIMNVDEIAAHGYILMCAILCSTVKVKEFKFQDCHVYPIILSWQRGVNEVRVFSRWNVIPSTKIFSFYK
;
A
#
# COMPACT_ATOMS: atom_id res chain seq x y z
N MET A 1 12.89 -20.75 -21.96
CA MET A 1 11.88 -19.98 -21.21
C MET A 1 12.23 -20.06 -19.73
N THR A 2 13.00 -19.10 -19.25
CA THR A 2 13.58 -19.06 -17.91
C THR A 2 12.50 -18.85 -16.86
N LYS A 3 12.41 -19.78 -15.91
CA LYS A 3 11.62 -19.67 -14.67
C LYS A 3 12.15 -18.48 -13.85
N LYS A 4 11.78 -17.25 -14.20
CA LYS A 4 11.84 -16.14 -13.25
C LYS A 4 10.77 -16.43 -12.21
N SER A 5 11.19 -16.82 -11.01
CA SER A 5 10.35 -16.77 -9.83
C SER A 5 9.63 -15.41 -9.82
N LEU A 6 8.31 -15.43 -9.90
CA LEU A 6 7.45 -14.24 -9.95
C LEU A 6 7.40 -13.66 -8.54
N SER A 7 8.48 -13.00 -8.13
CA SER A 7 8.48 -12.19 -6.92
C SER A 7 7.54 -11.01 -7.10
N LEU A 8 6.78 -10.67 -6.06
CA LEU A 8 6.15 -9.36 -5.94
C LEU A 8 7.29 -8.35 -5.85
N VAL A 9 7.67 -7.81 -7.02
CA VAL A 9 8.94 -7.10 -7.29
C VAL A 9 9.24 -6.00 -6.28
N PHE A 10 8.22 -5.47 -5.59
CA PHE A 10 8.34 -4.35 -4.68
C PHE A 10 8.51 -4.72 -3.20
N VAL A 11 8.16 -5.95 -2.79
CA VAL A 11 8.16 -6.37 -1.38
C VAL A 11 9.19 -7.48 -1.11
N GLU A 12 9.92 -7.93 -2.14
CA GLU A 12 10.85 -9.08 -2.05
C GLU A 12 10.18 -10.35 -1.50
N VAL A 13 8.87 -10.48 -1.69
CA VAL A 13 8.05 -11.62 -1.26
C VAL A 13 7.71 -12.48 -2.47
N THR A 14 7.83 -13.80 -2.30
CA THR A 14 7.38 -14.82 -3.25
C THR A 14 5.92 -15.17 -2.99
N ALA A 15 5.19 -15.58 -4.03
CA ALA A 15 3.79 -16.00 -3.90
C ALA A 15 3.61 -17.14 -2.87
N GLU A 16 4.61 -18.01 -2.73
CA GLU A 16 4.66 -19.12 -1.77
C GLU A 16 4.76 -18.68 -0.30
N ASN A 17 5.14 -17.42 -0.05
CA ASN A 17 5.30 -16.88 1.30
C ASN A 17 4.05 -16.12 1.78
N LEU A 18 2.95 -16.15 1.01
CA LEU A 18 1.69 -15.53 1.36
C LEU A 18 0.82 -16.52 2.15
N GLU A 19 0.24 -16.07 3.26
CA GLU A 19 -0.70 -16.87 4.06
C GLU A 19 -2.09 -16.92 3.42
N SER A 20 -2.54 -15.82 2.84
CA SER A 20 -3.84 -15.73 2.19
C SER A 20 -3.83 -14.69 1.07
N VAL A 21 -4.74 -14.87 0.10
CA VAL A 21 -4.99 -13.91 -1.00
C VAL A 21 -6.45 -13.51 -0.93
N GLU A 22 -6.72 -12.24 -0.66
CA GLU A 22 -8.09 -11.70 -0.64
C GLU A 22 -8.38 -10.87 -1.89
N ILE A 23 -9.54 -11.09 -2.48
CA ILE A 23 -10.04 -10.26 -3.58
C ILE A 23 -11.08 -9.27 -3.06
N VAL A 24 -10.96 -8.03 -3.50
CA VAL A 24 -11.81 -6.90 -3.09
C VAL A 24 -12.36 -6.20 -4.33
N ASP A 25 -13.36 -5.33 -4.16
CA ASP A 25 -14.06 -4.60 -5.23
C ASP A 25 -14.94 -5.46 -6.18
N GLY A 26 -16.00 -4.85 -6.69
CA GLY A 26 -17.00 -5.50 -7.54
C GLY A 26 -16.44 -5.96 -8.91
N SER A 27 -15.35 -5.36 -9.38
CA SER A 27 -14.68 -5.76 -10.62
C SER A 27 -14.15 -7.20 -10.58
N THR A 28 -13.84 -7.72 -9.39
CA THR A 28 -13.34 -9.09 -9.18
C THR A 28 -14.43 -10.17 -9.25
N ARG A 29 -15.71 -9.78 -9.38
CA ARG A 29 -16.81 -10.74 -9.57
C ARG A 29 -16.70 -11.52 -10.89
N LYS A 30 -16.01 -10.97 -11.89
CA LYS A 30 -15.77 -11.62 -13.18
C LYS A 30 -14.96 -12.90 -12.97
N LEU A 31 -15.47 -14.04 -13.45
CA LEU A 31 -14.82 -15.34 -13.32
C LEU A 31 -13.41 -15.37 -13.95
N ALA A 32 -13.21 -14.62 -15.04
CA ALA A 32 -11.91 -14.48 -15.67
C ALA A 32 -10.86 -13.89 -14.70
N VAL A 33 -11.22 -12.88 -13.91
CA VAL A 33 -10.31 -12.25 -12.92
C VAL A 33 -9.97 -13.26 -11.83
N LYS A 34 -10.98 -13.95 -11.29
CA LYS A 34 -10.80 -15.01 -10.28
C LYS A 34 -9.84 -16.10 -10.75
N SER A 35 -10.01 -16.56 -11.99
CA SER A 35 -9.17 -17.60 -12.59
C SER A 35 -7.72 -17.13 -12.77
N ILE A 36 -7.51 -15.88 -13.19
CA ILE A 36 -6.16 -15.30 -13.34
C ILE A 36 -5.45 -15.22 -11.99
N VAL A 37 -6.15 -14.75 -10.95
CA VAL A 37 -5.60 -14.63 -9.59
C VAL A 37 -5.22 -16.00 -9.04
N GLN A 38 -6.11 -17.00 -9.14
CA GLN A 38 -5.83 -18.38 -8.69
C GLN A 38 -4.63 -18.98 -9.42
N ASN A 39 -4.56 -18.81 -10.75
CA ASN A 39 -3.45 -19.34 -11.55
C ASN A 39 -2.11 -18.66 -11.23
N PHE A 40 -2.14 -17.36 -10.89
CA PHE A 40 -0.94 -16.60 -10.56
C PHE A 40 -0.38 -16.99 -9.19
N PHE A 41 -1.22 -16.97 -8.16
CA PHE A 41 -0.79 -17.25 -6.78
C PHE A 41 -0.70 -18.75 -6.46
N ARG A 42 -1.29 -19.61 -7.31
CA ARG A 42 -1.40 -21.07 -7.10
C ARG A 42 -2.11 -21.46 -5.80
N GLU A 43 -2.86 -20.52 -5.24
CA GLU A 43 -3.62 -20.61 -4.01
C GLU A 43 -5.08 -20.20 -4.27
N THR A 44 -5.99 -20.71 -3.46
CA THR A 44 -7.41 -20.32 -3.55
C THR A 44 -7.60 -18.96 -2.88
N PHE A 45 -8.13 -17.98 -3.61
CA PHE A 45 -8.46 -16.68 -3.01
C PHE A 45 -9.59 -16.84 -1.98
N MET A 46 -9.55 -16.00 -0.95
CA MET A 46 -10.57 -15.93 0.08
C MET A 46 -11.37 -14.64 -0.03
N ILE A 47 -12.59 -14.67 0.51
CA ILE A 47 -13.44 -13.50 0.69
C ILE A 47 -13.87 -13.53 2.15
N ILE A 48 -13.09 -12.87 3.01
CA ILE A 48 -13.36 -12.84 4.45
C ILE A 48 -14.33 -11.70 4.78
N MET A 49 -14.15 -10.55 4.15
CA MET A 49 -14.98 -9.38 4.33
C MET A 49 -15.97 -9.19 3.17
N ASN A 50 -17.06 -8.47 3.43
CA ASN A 50 -17.99 -8.07 2.40
C ASN A 50 -17.31 -7.16 1.37
N VAL A 51 -17.18 -7.64 0.14
CA VAL A 51 -16.42 -7.00 -0.96
C VAL A 51 -16.91 -5.59 -1.29
N ASP A 52 -18.22 -5.34 -1.13
CA ASP A 52 -18.83 -4.05 -1.50
C ASP A 52 -18.64 -2.97 -0.43
N GLU A 53 -18.45 -3.39 0.83
CA GLU A 53 -18.45 -2.49 1.99
C GLU A 53 -17.08 -2.40 2.64
N ILE A 54 -16.14 -3.28 2.28
CA ILE A 54 -14.80 -3.34 2.87
C ILE A 54 -14.09 -1.98 2.84
N ALA A 55 -14.16 -1.27 1.71
CA ALA A 55 -13.57 0.05 1.56
C ALA A 55 -14.24 1.06 2.50
N ALA A 56 -15.58 1.06 2.57
CA ALA A 56 -16.35 1.95 3.43
C ALA A 56 -16.03 1.73 4.92
N HIS A 57 -15.91 0.47 5.35
CA HIS A 57 -15.52 0.13 6.72
C HIS A 57 -14.13 0.68 7.07
N GLY A 58 -13.16 0.57 6.14
CA GLY A 58 -11.84 1.17 6.29
C GLY A 58 -11.89 2.69 6.45
N TYR A 59 -12.67 3.38 5.60
CA TYR A 59 -12.84 4.84 5.70
C TYR A 59 -13.49 5.25 7.02
N ILE A 60 -14.55 4.56 7.45
CA ILE A 60 -15.24 4.86 8.72
C ILE A 60 -14.27 4.70 9.89
N LEU A 61 -13.44 3.66 9.89
CA LEU A 61 -12.41 3.45 10.91
C LEU A 61 -11.42 4.62 10.94
N MET A 62 -10.91 5.06 9.78
CA MET A 62 -9.98 6.20 9.71
C MET A 62 -10.64 7.51 10.18
N CYS A 63 -11.88 7.76 9.77
CA CYS A 63 -12.65 8.91 10.24
C CYS A 63 -12.83 8.88 11.76
N ALA A 64 -13.11 7.71 12.33
CA ALA A 64 -13.28 7.54 13.76
C ALA A 64 -11.95 7.75 14.53
N ILE A 65 -10.82 7.27 13.99
CA ILE A 65 -9.48 7.49 14.56
C ILE A 65 -9.12 8.99 14.60
N LEU A 66 -9.52 9.75 13.58
CA LEU A 66 -9.29 11.19 13.51
C LEU A 66 -10.29 12.01 14.34
N CYS A 67 -11.40 11.42 14.76
CA CYS A 67 -12.47 12.10 15.47
C CYS A 67 -12.12 12.28 16.96
N SER A 68 -12.18 13.52 17.46
CA SER A 68 -11.85 13.81 18.87
C SER A 68 -12.93 13.36 19.87
N THR A 69 -14.16 13.09 19.42
CA THR A 69 -15.30 12.74 20.27
C THR A 69 -15.57 11.24 20.33
N VAL A 70 -15.01 10.45 19.42
CA VAL A 70 -15.20 9.00 19.35
C VAL A 70 -13.97 8.29 19.90
N LYS A 71 -14.16 7.36 20.84
CA LYS A 71 -13.08 6.50 21.33
C LYS A 71 -12.99 5.24 20.49
N VAL A 72 -11.86 5.06 19.81
CA VAL A 72 -11.57 3.88 18.98
C VAL A 72 -10.41 3.12 19.62
N LYS A 73 -10.38 1.79 19.43
CA LYS A 73 -9.23 0.97 19.82
C LYS A 73 -7.99 1.43 19.04
N GLU A 74 -6.83 1.45 19.69
CA GLU A 74 -5.59 1.84 19.03
C GLU A 74 -5.30 0.90 17.85
N PHE A 75 -5.23 1.47 16.66
CA PHE A 75 -4.90 0.78 15.42
C PHE A 75 -3.84 1.60 14.69
N LYS A 76 -2.69 0.99 14.42
CA LYS A 76 -1.58 1.62 13.69
C LYS A 76 -1.44 0.95 12.34
N PHE A 77 -1.40 1.76 11.30
CA PHE A 77 -1.05 1.34 9.95
C PHE A 77 0.09 2.23 9.45
N GLN A 78 0.93 1.68 8.58
CA GLN A 78 1.97 2.39 7.86
C GLN A 78 1.75 2.13 6.39
N ASP A 79 1.72 3.21 5.61
CA ASP A 79 1.63 3.14 4.16
C ASP A 79 2.96 3.64 3.56
N CYS A 80 3.09 3.70 2.24
CA CYS A 80 4.27 4.22 1.56
C CYS A 80 3.88 5.03 0.33
N HIS A 81 4.74 5.97 -0.08
CA HIS A 81 4.55 6.65 -1.36
C HIS A 81 5.39 6.00 -2.46
N VAL A 82 4.78 5.85 -3.63
CA VAL A 82 5.38 5.12 -4.75
C VAL A 82 6.51 5.90 -5.45
N TYR A 83 6.47 7.23 -5.43
CA TYR A 83 7.36 8.08 -6.22
C TYR A 83 8.29 8.92 -5.34
N PRO A 84 9.58 9.05 -5.70
CA PRO A 84 10.49 9.89 -4.93
C PRO A 84 10.07 11.36 -5.01
N ILE A 85 10.30 12.09 -3.93
CA ILE A 85 10.03 13.52 -3.84
C ILE A 85 11.36 14.25 -3.76
N ILE A 86 11.58 15.16 -4.70
CA ILE A 86 12.79 15.97 -4.83
C ILE A 86 12.39 17.43 -4.60
N LEU A 87 13.10 18.11 -3.71
CA LEU A 87 12.96 19.56 -3.50
C LEU A 87 14.09 20.28 -4.20
N SER A 88 13.76 21.37 -4.88
CA SER A 88 14.70 22.26 -5.57
C SER A 88 14.48 23.71 -5.12
N TRP A 89 15.58 24.48 -5.02
CA TRP A 89 15.53 25.90 -4.67
C TRP A 89 16.64 26.67 -5.37
N GLN A 90 16.40 27.97 -5.64
CA GLN A 90 17.22 28.79 -6.55
C GLN A 90 18.61 29.20 -6.03
N ARG A 91 19.01 28.84 -4.79
CA ARG A 91 20.28 29.26 -4.17
C ARG A 91 21.04 28.06 -3.57
N GLY A 92 21.92 27.42 -4.37
CA GLY A 92 22.82 26.34 -3.90
C GLY A 92 22.64 25.03 -4.66
N VAL A 93 23.13 23.89 -4.13
CA VAL A 93 22.98 22.56 -4.75
C VAL A 93 21.50 22.32 -5.04
N ASN A 94 21.15 22.38 -6.33
CA ASN A 94 19.81 22.80 -6.76
C ASN A 94 18.71 21.74 -6.60
N GLU A 95 19.02 20.52 -6.16
CA GLU A 95 18.03 19.45 -5.97
C GLU A 95 18.43 18.50 -4.84
N VAL A 96 17.54 18.28 -3.88
CA VAL A 96 17.69 17.29 -2.80
C VAL A 96 16.51 16.33 -2.83
N ARG A 97 16.81 15.04 -2.98
CA ARG A 97 15.82 13.99 -2.80
C ARG A 97 15.46 13.88 -1.31
N VAL A 98 14.26 14.31 -0.96
CA VAL A 98 13.77 14.35 0.43
C VAL A 98 13.15 13.02 0.82
N PHE A 99 12.39 12.44 -0.09
CA PHE A 99 11.80 11.13 0.11
C PHE A 99 12.17 10.20 -1.05
N SER A 100 12.65 9.02 -0.71
CA SER A 100 12.99 7.98 -1.67
C SER A 100 11.75 7.25 -2.17
N ARG A 101 11.86 6.56 -3.30
CA ARG A 101 10.80 5.65 -3.78
C ARG A 101 10.42 4.67 -2.65
N TRP A 102 9.12 4.48 -2.39
CA TRP A 102 8.59 3.60 -1.34
C TRP A 102 8.86 4.05 0.09
N ASN A 103 9.15 5.33 0.33
CA ASN A 103 9.35 5.78 1.71
C ASN A 103 8.02 5.75 2.48
N VAL A 104 8.09 5.21 3.70
CA VAL A 104 6.96 5.02 4.60
C VAL A 104 6.30 6.36 4.95
N ILE A 105 4.97 6.37 5.09
CA ILE A 105 4.18 7.51 5.53
C ILE A 105 3.35 7.15 6.78
N PRO A 106 3.14 8.11 7.69
CA PRO A 106 3.64 9.48 7.66
C PRO A 106 5.15 9.58 7.94
N SER A 107 5.84 10.51 7.27
CA SER A 107 7.28 10.75 7.46
C SER A 107 7.60 12.23 7.41
N THR A 108 8.47 12.68 8.32
CA THR A 108 8.84 14.08 8.48
C THR A 108 10.35 14.24 8.27
N LYS A 109 10.74 15.21 7.45
CA LYS A 109 12.13 15.60 7.21
C LYS A 109 12.29 17.09 7.51
N ILE A 110 13.23 17.44 8.38
CA ILE A 110 13.51 18.82 8.78
C ILE A 110 14.80 19.26 8.07
N PHE A 111 14.73 20.41 7.39
CA PHE A 111 15.86 21.03 6.69
C PHE A 111 16.19 22.37 7.31
N SER A 112 17.48 22.72 7.33
CA SER A 112 17.95 24.04 7.75
C SER A 112 18.68 24.70 6.58
N PHE A 113 18.26 25.90 6.21
CA PHE A 113 18.89 26.69 5.17
C PHE A 113 19.79 27.74 5.80
N TYR A 114 21.06 27.79 5.39
CA TYR A 114 21.96 28.88 5.72
C TYR A 114 21.75 30.04 4.74
N LYS A 115 21.87 31.26 5.27
CA LYS A 115 21.60 32.51 4.54
C LYS A 115 22.81 32.97 3.75
#